data_AF-A0A6H0T9P4-F1
#
_entry.id   AF-A0A6H0T9P4-F1
#
_cell.length_a   1.000
_cell.length_b   1.000
_cell.length_c   1.000
_cell.angle_alpha   90.00
_cell.angle_beta   90.00
_cell.angle_gamma   90.00
#
_symmetry.space_group_name_H-M   'P 1'
#
loop_
_entity.id
_entity.type
_entity.pdbx_description
1 polymer ?
#
loop_
_entity_poly.entity_id
_entity_poly.type
_entity_poly.pdbx_seq_one_letter_code
_entity_poly.pdbx_strand_id
1 'polypeptide(L)'
;MKLLDLLSKGIVIGDGAVGTLLHSHGLQSSFEELNISDPDLIISIHKQYVAAGADVIQTNTYGANEAKLRMYGLENQVTKINRAAVKLAKASVTDRNAILGTIGGMKHIGAVTTTDMEREFMLLEQASALLEEQVDGLLLETFYDEFELLHAVQVLRKQTNIPIVAQLALHEAGTTQNGNDVNEILKQLLDYGANVVGLNCQLGPLHMTEAFKMISIPQNGYLSAYPNAGLPNYVEGRYVYEGSPAYFEAMTPKFIEQGIRLLGGCCGTTPEHIESMKRATLNVTPVIKKETIQRPKVVHTHEKRSKAHATLAEKAKKQTTVVVELDPPKTLDTQRFFEGARALKRAGADAITLADNSLASPRISNMAMGALLTKHDIPVLTHLTCRDHNVIGLQSHLLGLSALGMEEVLALTGDPARVGDFPGATSVYDLSSIELIKMIKEMNDGRSILGKSIGPATRFSVGGAFNPHVRHLKAAVKRMERKIDAGAEYFLTQPIYNIALIEEVYEATKHLEQPTFIGIMPLISKRNADFLHFEVPGITLPEEIRERMDGHETKEAAIEEGILISQELIDAAMKYFNGIYLITPFLKYEITEHLVKYVREKQEVKEGIN
;
A
#
# COMPACT_ATOMS: atom_id res chain seq x y z
N MET A 1 -4.77 10.09 39.91
CA MET A 1 -4.18 10.35 38.57
C MET A 1 -5.18 11.20 37.82
N LYS A 2 -4.85 12.45 37.50
CA LYS A 2 -5.83 13.50 37.19
C LYS A 2 -6.87 13.10 36.13
N LEU A 3 -6.46 12.44 35.05
CA LEU A 3 -7.37 11.95 34.00
C LEU A 3 -8.44 10.97 34.54
N LEU A 4 -8.03 9.93 35.28
CA LEU A 4 -8.96 8.93 35.81
C LEU A 4 -9.90 9.54 36.85
N ASP A 5 -9.41 10.50 37.62
CA ASP A 5 -10.22 11.24 38.60
C ASP A 5 -11.31 12.06 37.89
N LEU A 6 -11.03 12.68 36.74
CA LEU A 6 -12.02 13.37 35.91
C LEU A 6 -13.06 12.39 35.31
N LEU A 7 -12.60 11.28 34.72
CA LEU A 7 -13.47 10.27 34.09
C LEU A 7 -14.43 9.60 35.08
N SER A 8 -13.99 9.45 36.34
CA SER A 8 -14.83 8.91 37.42
C SER A 8 -16.00 9.83 37.81
N LYS A 9 -15.88 11.15 37.56
CA LYS A 9 -16.85 12.18 37.97
C LYS A 9 -17.90 12.49 36.91
N GLY A 10 -17.64 12.21 35.64
CA GLY A 10 -18.56 12.56 34.57
C GLY A 10 -18.01 12.35 33.16
N ILE A 11 -18.62 13.04 32.19
CA ILE A 11 -18.13 13.12 30.81
C ILE A 11 -16.97 14.12 30.77
N VAL A 12 -15.86 13.69 30.20
CA VAL A 12 -14.64 14.49 30.04
C VAL A 12 -14.56 14.96 28.59
N ILE A 13 -14.38 16.26 28.39
CA ILE A 13 -14.21 16.84 27.06
C ILE A 13 -12.72 17.05 26.76
N GLY A 14 -12.25 16.44 25.67
CA GLY A 14 -10.94 16.72 25.10
C GLY A 14 -10.95 17.94 24.19
N ASP A 15 -9.76 18.44 23.85
CA ASP A 15 -9.58 19.47 22.83
C ASP A 15 -9.85 18.97 21.41
N GLY A 16 -9.72 19.90 20.45
CA GLY A 16 -9.87 19.67 19.01
C GLY A 16 -8.54 19.62 18.27
N ALA A 17 -8.58 19.74 16.95
CA ALA A 17 -7.38 19.65 16.13
C ALA A 17 -6.47 20.89 16.26
N VAL A 18 -5.27 20.70 16.82
CA VAL A 18 -4.19 21.69 16.77
C VAL A 18 -3.74 21.92 15.32
N GLY A 19 -3.51 20.85 14.56
CA GLY A 19 -3.05 20.94 13.16
C GLY A 19 -3.99 21.70 12.23
N THR A 20 -5.31 21.62 12.45
CA THR A 20 -6.31 22.38 11.66
C THR A 20 -6.17 23.88 11.89
N LEU A 21 -6.01 24.30 13.16
CA LEU A 21 -5.76 25.70 13.48
C LEU A 21 -4.40 26.16 12.96
N LEU A 22 -3.36 25.33 13.00
CA LEU A 22 -2.05 25.67 12.44
C LEU A 22 -2.10 25.85 10.92
N HIS A 23 -2.82 24.98 10.21
CA HIS A 23 -2.99 25.10 8.76
C HIS A 23 -3.77 26.36 8.36
N SER A 24 -4.76 26.79 9.16
CA SER A 24 -5.45 28.07 8.88
C SER A 24 -4.55 29.30 9.01
N HIS A 25 -3.38 29.17 9.67
CA HIS A 25 -2.33 30.18 9.72
C HIS A 25 -1.33 30.10 8.54
N GLY A 26 -1.56 29.22 7.55
CA GLY A 26 -0.81 29.19 6.29
C GLY A 26 0.54 28.46 6.33
N LEU A 27 0.76 27.59 7.33
CA LEU A 27 2.04 26.91 7.55
C LEU A 27 2.14 25.59 6.75
N GLN A 28 3.28 25.39 6.08
CA GLN A 28 3.65 24.20 5.30
C GLN A 28 4.84 23.44 5.93
N SER A 29 5.23 23.80 7.16
CA SER A 29 6.36 23.23 7.92
C SER A 29 5.92 22.12 8.88
N SER A 30 6.88 21.51 9.59
CA SER A 30 6.58 20.61 10.71
C SER A 30 5.76 21.37 11.77
N PHE A 31 4.59 20.83 12.15
CA PHE A 31 3.75 21.44 13.18
C PHE A 31 4.39 21.30 14.57
N GLU A 32 5.10 20.21 14.79
CA GLU A 32 5.81 19.93 16.04
C GLU A 32 7.01 20.88 16.22
N GLU A 33 7.63 21.38 15.14
CA GLU A 33 8.70 22.37 15.22
C GLU A 33 8.24 23.68 15.88
N LEU A 34 6.96 24.04 15.73
CA LEU A 34 6.39 25.28 16.30
C LEU A 34 6.45 25.30 17.83
N ASN A 35 6.60 24.16 18.49
CA ASN A 35 6.88 24.11 19.92
C ASN A 35 8.18 24.84 20.30
N ILE A 36 9.09 25.04 19.33
CA ILE A 36 10.36 25.75 19.50
C ILE A 36 10.34 27.08 18.75
N SER A 37 9.88 27.07 17.49
CA SER A 37 9.97 28.25 16.61
C SER A 37 8.88 29.28 16.85
N ASP A 38 7.69 28.88 17.32
CA ASP A 38 6.58 29.78 17.63
C ASP A 38 5.77 29.30 18.87
N PRO A 39 6.39 29.33 20.07
CA PRO A 39 5.76 28.84 21.29
C PRO A 39 4.52 29.63 21.71
N ASP A 40 4.45 30.92 21.38
CA ASP A 40 3.33 31.79 21.73
C ASP A 40 2.05 31.40 20.96
N LEU A 41 2.19 31.02 19.68
CA LEU A 41 1.08 30.48 18.89
C LEU A 41 0.50 29.20 19.51
N ILE A 42 1.37 28.26 19.90
CA ILE A 42 0.94 27.00 20.54
C ILE A 42 0.26 27.27 21.89
N ILE A 43 0.81 28.17 22.71
CA ILE A 43 0.20 28.59 23.97
C ILE A 43 -1.20 29.17 23.72
N SER A 44 -1.33 30.06 22.73
CA SER A 44 -2.59 30.68 22.33
C SER A 44 -3.64 29.64 21.95
N ILE A 45 -3.29 28.65 21.13
CA ILE A 45 -4.19 27.58 20.71
C ILE A 45 -4.68 26.76 21.91
N HIS A 46 -3.77 26.33 22.79
CA HIS A 46 -4.16 25.60 24.00
C HIS A 46 -5.09 26.42 24.90
N LYS A 47 -4.81 27.72 25.08
CA LYS A 47 -5.68 28.61 25.87
C LYS A 47 -7.07 28.76 25.27
N GLN A 48 -7.19 28.79 23.94
CA GLN A 48 -8.49 28.81 23.27
C GLN A 48 -9.32 27.55 23.56
N TYR A 49 -8.71 26.36 23.52
CA TYR A 49 -9.40 25.12 23.88
C TYR A 49 -9.77 25.03 25.36
N VAL A 50 -8.89 25.50 26.26
CA VAL A 50 -9.21 25.60 27.69
C VAL A 50 -10.39 26.54 27.92
N ALA A 51 -10.40 27.70 27.25
CA ALA A 51 -11.50 28.67 27.34
C ALA A 51 -12.82 28.12 26.78
N ALA A 52 -12.76 27.28 25.74
CA ALA A 52 -13.91 26.56 25.20
C ALA A 52 -14.44 25.44 26.13
N GLY A 53 -13.73 25.14 27.22
CA GLY A 53 -14.16 24.19 28.24
C GLY A 53 -13.59 22.78 28.10
N ALA A 54 -12.47 22.61 27.39
CA ALA A 54 -11.73 21.36 27.36
C ALA A 54 -11.21 20.99 28.77
N ASP A 55 -11.53 19.80 29.24
CA ASP A 55 -11.01 19.22 30.48
C ASP A 55 -9.64 18.54 30.24
N VAL A 56 -9.37 18.11 29.00
CA VAL A 56 -8.12 17.47 28.58
C VAL A 56 -7.49 18.25 27.42
N ILE A 57 -6.20 18.54 27.52
CA ILE A 57 -5.38 19.13 26.44
C ILE A 57 -4.35 18.12 25.97
N GLN A 58 -4.22 17.98 24.66
CA GLN A 58 -3.20 17.18 24.00
C GLN A 58 -1.94 18.02 23.75
N THR A 59 -0.77 17.41 23.95
CA THR A 59 0.48 18.05 23.53
C THR A 59 0.58 18.07 22.00
N ASN A 60 1.18 19.12 21.44
CA ASN A 60 1.46 19.21 20.01
C ASN A 60 2.65 18.29 19.62
N THR A 61 2.45 16.98 19.71
CA THR A 61 3.51 15.96 19.58
C THR A 61 3.10 14.74 18.75
N TYR A 62 1.97 14.78 18.04
CA TYR A 62 1.49 13.66 17.23
C TYR A 62 2.57 13.04 16.33
N GLY A 63 3.32 13.89 15.61
CA GLY A 63 4.40 13.50 14.72
C GLY A 63 5.81 13.68 15.29
N ALA A 64 5.98 13.91 16.60
CA ALA A 64 7.27 14.23 17.20
C ALA A 64 8.14 12.99 17.46
N ASN A 65 8.29 12.13 16.45
CA ASN A 65 9.22 10.98 16.45
C ASN A 65 10.22 11.10 15.30
N GLU A 66 11.31 10.33 15.40
CA GLU A 66 12.42 10.38 14.45
C GLU A 66 11.98 10.22 13.00
N ALA A 67 11.14 9.22 12.69
CA ALA A 67 10.71 8.93 11.32
C ALA A 67 9.96 10.10 10.66
N LYS A 68 9.02 10.72 11.38
CA LYS A 68 8.24 11.86 10.86
C LYS A 68 9.06 13.15 10.84
N LEU A 69 9.90 13.39 11.84
CA LEU A 69 10.75 14.58 11.91
C LEU A 69 11.89 14.56 10.89
N ARG A 70 12.38 13.38 10.48
CA ARG A 70 13.42 13.23 9.45
C ARG A 70 13.00 13.85 8.10
N MET A 71 11.71 13.85 7.79
CA MET A 71 11.18 14.49 6.56
C MET A 71 11.45 16.00 6.52
N TYR A 72 11.72 16.61 7.68
CA TYR A 72 11.99 18.03 7.84
C TYR A 72 13.44 18.31 8.29
N GLY A 73 14.30 17.29 8.38
CA GLY A 73 15.67 17.42 8.89
C GLY A 73 15.74 17.68 10.41
N LEU A 74 14.72 17.25 11.16
CA LEU A 74 14.57 17.50 12.60
C LEU A 74 14.73 16.22 13.44
N GLU A 75 15.24 15.14 12.87
CA GLU A 75 15.36 13.82 13.53
C GLU A 75 16.14 13.86 14.84
N ASN A 76 17.13 14.75 14.98
CA ASN A 76 17.94 14.90 16.19
C ASN A 76 17.29 15.81 17.26
N GLN A 77 16.05 16.28 17.04
CA GLN A 77 15.36 17.20 17.94
C GLN A 77 14.15 16.59 18.66
N VAL A 78 13.91 15.28 18.51
CA VAL A 78 12.77 14.54 19.12
C VAL A 78 12.58 14.91 20.60
N THR A 79 13.60 14.69 21.43
CA THR A 79 13.52 14.97 22.87
C THR A 79 13.24 16.45 23.16
N LYS A 80 13.93 17.37 22.47
CA LYS A 80 13.79 18.81 22.68
C LYS A 80 12.38 19.30 22.35
N ILE A 81 11.83 18.85 21.22
CA ILE A 81 10.50 19.22 20.74
C ILE A 81 9.42 18.71 21.70
N ASN A 82 9.45 17.43 22.06
CA ASN A 82 8.46 16.84 22.97
C ASN A 82 8.46 17.54 24.35
N ARG A 83 9.65 17.80 24.91
CA ARG A 83 9.76 18.50 26.20
C ARG A 83 9.24 19.93 26.14
N ALA A 84 9.52 20.64 25.04
CA ALA A 84 8.99 21.99 24.84
C ALA A 84 7.45 21.95 24.78
N ALA A 85 6.86 21.04 24.02
CA ALA A 85 5.42 20.89 23.89
C ALA A 85 4.71 20.69 25.24
N VAL A 86 5.24 19.83 26.12
CA VAL A 86 4.67 19.61 27.46
C VAL A 86 4.71 20.89 28.31
N LYS A 87 5.82 21.65 28.25
CA LYS A 87 5.95 22.92 28.98
C LYS A 87 4.96 23.97 28.49
N LEU A 88 4.75 24.07 27.19
CA LEU A 88 3.76 24.98 26.60
C LEU A 88 2.33 24.60 27.01
N ALA A 89 1.98 23.31 26.98
CA ALA A 89 0.69 22.84 27.45
C ALA A 89 0.49 23.19 28.95
N LYS A 90 1.51 22.96 29.80
CA LYS A 90 1.48 23.34 31.22
C LYS A 90 1.28 24.83 31.46
N ALA A 91 1.85 25.68 30.61
CA ALA A 91 1.69 27.14 30.69
C ALA A 91 0.30 27.64 30.26
N SER A 92 -0.49 26.78 29.62
CA SER A 92 -1.82 27.12 29.08
C SER A 92 -3.00 26.59 29.87
N VAL A 93 -2.78 25.68 30.83
CA VAL A 93 -3.85 25.01 31.58
C VAL A 93 -3.98 25.49 33.02
N THR A 94 -5.08 25.13 33.67
CA THR A 94 -5.28 25.24 35.12
C THR A 94 -5.11 23.88 35.79
N ASP A 95 -5.07 23.84 37.13
CA ASP A 95 -5.00 22.58 37.89
C ASP A 95 -6.17 21.62 37.63
N ARG A 96 -7.26 22.13 37.03
CA ARG A 96 -8.45 21.33 36.70
C ARG A 96 -8.31 20.55 35.39
N ASN A 97 -7.39 20.95 34.50
CA ASN A 97 -7.22 20.30 33.21
C ASN A 97 -6.12 19.23 33.29
N ALA A 98 -6.31 18.13 32.57
CA ALA A 98 -5.29 17.10 32.38
C ALA A 98 -4.54 17.30 31.06
N ILE A 99 -3.24 17.04 31.08
CA ILE A 99 -2.37 17.10 29.89
C ILE A 99 -2.01 15.70 29.44
N LEU A 100 -2.33 15.34 28.20
CA LEU A 100 -1.94 14.05 27.63
C LEU A 100 -0.79 14.21 26.64
N GLY A 101 0.27 13.43 26.85
CA GLY A 101 1.37 13.30 25.90
C GLY A 101 0.92 12.49 24.68
N THR A 102 0.78 13.15 23.54
CA THR A 102 0.23 12.55 22.32
C THR A 102 1.31 11.88 21.46
N ILE A 103 1.06 10.65 21.02
CA ILE A 103 1.93 9.86 20.14
C ILE A 103 1.08 9.29 19.00
N GLY A 104 1.43 9.60 17.76
CA GLY A 104 0.74 9.11 16.57
C GLY A 104 1.32 7.80 16.01
N GLY A 105 0.49 6.99 15.35
CA GLY A 105 0.92 5.76 14.66
C GLY A 105 2.05 6.00 13.63
N MET A 106 2.96 5.04 13.49
CA MET A 106 4.15 5.14 12.64
C MET A 106 4.01 4.39 11.31
N LYS A 107 3.13 3.38 11.22
CA LYS A 107 2.80 2.72 9.95
C LYS A 107 1.86 3.60 9.11
N HIS A 108 2.39 4.17 8.03
CA HIS A 108 1.60 4.76 6.94
C HIS A 108 1.60 3.84 5.72
N ILE A 109 0.56 3.96 4.87
CA ILE A 109 0.53 3.32 3.54
C ILE A 109 1.80 3.76 2.80
N GLY A 110 2.63 2.80 2.36
CA GLY A 110 3.90 3.04 1.68
C GLY A 110 5.16 3.14 2.55
N ALA A 111 5.05 3.11 3.89
CA ALA A 111 6.20 3.21 4.80
C ALA A 111 6.77 1.82 5.19
N VAL A 112 7.38 1.10 4.23
CA VAL A 112 7.94 -0.26 4.44
C VAL A 112 9.40 -0.25 4.89
N THR A 113 9.98 0.89 5.28
CA THR A 113 11.43 0.96 5.58
C THR A 113 11.80 0.72 7.03
N THR A 114 10.86 0.71 7.98
CA THR A 114 11.18 0.54 9.41
C THR A 114 10.87 -0.87 9.92
N THR A 115 11.79 -1.43 10.69
CA THR A 115 11.64 -2.69 11.43
C THR A 115 10.83 -2.48 12.71
N ASP A 116 10.32 -3.57 13.32
CA ASP A 116 9.62 -3.48 14.61
C ASP A 116 10.51 -2.92 15.72
N MET A 117 11.81 -3.28 15.69
CA MET A 117 12.80 -2.80 16.65
C MET A 117 13.03 -1.28 16.54
N GLU A 118 13.15 -0.76 15.32
CA GLU A 118 13.27 0.70 15.11
C GLU A 118 12.03 1.44 15.58
N ARG A 119 10.82 0.90 15.33
CA ARG A 119 9.57 1.50 15.83
C ARG A 119 9.52 1.55 17.35
N GLU A 120 9.90 0.46 18.00
CA GLU A 120 9.95 0.42 19.47
C GLU A 120 10.93 1.44 20.03
N PHE A 121 12.11 1.58 19.42
CA PHE A 121 13.10 2.59 19.82
C PHE A 121 12.54 4.01 19.70
N MET A 122 11.96 4.35 18.54
CA MET A 122 11.34 5.67 18.31
C MET A 122 10.19 5.95 19.29
N LEU A 123 9.38 4.93 19.61
CA LEU A 123 8.28 5.05 20.57
C LEU A 123 8.80 5.38 21.96
N LEU A 124 9.83 4.66 22.41
CA LEU A 124 10.44 4.83 23.72
C LEU A 124 11.15 6.17 23.85
N GLU A 125 11.86 6.64 22.82
CA GLU A 125 12.50 7.96 22.82
C GLU A 125 11.47 9.08 23.03
N GLN A 126 10.41 9.07 22.22
CA GLN A 126 9.34 10.05 22.32
C GLN A 126 8.63 9.99 23.69
N ALA A 127 8.25 8.79 24.11
CA ALA A 127 7.54 8.60 25.38
C ALA A 127 8.40 9.01 26.59
N SER A 128 9.70 8.72 26.59
CA SER A 128 10.61 9.11 27.67
C SER A 128 10.63 10.63 27.86
N ALA A 129 10.72 11.39 26.76
CA ALA A 129 10.70 12.86 26.80
C ALA A 129 9.38 13.42 27.38
N LEU A 130 8.25 12.79 27.07
CA LEU A 130 6.93 13.17 27.60
C LEU A 130 6.80 12.83 29.10
N LEU A 131 7.26 11.64 29.50
CA LEU A 131 7.19 11.14 30.87
C LEU A 131 8.09 11.92 31.83
N GLU A 132 9.30 12.29 31.41
CA GLU A 132 10.23 13.12 32.20
C GLU A 132 9.62 14.50 32.54
N GLU A 133 8.84 15.06 31.63
CA GLU A 133 8.13 16.32 31.84
C GLU A 133 6.78 16.13 32.56
N GLN A 134 6.48 14.93 33.08
CA GLN A 134 5.35 14.64 33.97
C GLN A 134 3.98 15.06 33.41
N VAL A 135 3.60 14.45 32.28
CA VAL A 135 2.22 14.51 31.74
C VAL A 135 1.23 13.72 32.62
N ASP A 136 -0.07 14.05 32.54
CA ASP A 136 -1.14 13.40 33.32
C ASP A 136 -1.58 12.05 32.72
N GLY A 137 -1.12 11.73 31.51
CA GLY A 137 -1.35 10.46 30.79
C GLY A 137 -0.72 10.47 29.40
N LEU A 138 -0.75 9.34 28.71
CA LEU A 138 -0.35 9.22 27.30
C LEU A 138 -1.59 8.97 26.43
N LEU A 139 -1.61 9.59 25.25
CA LEU A 139 -2.62 9.37 24.23
C LEU A 139 -1.96 8.80 22.97
N LEU A 140 -2.26 7.55 22.67
CA LEU A 140 -1.88 6.88 21.43
C LEU A 140 -3.03 7.06 20.44
N GLU A 141 -2.83 7.88 19.40
CA GLU A 141 -3.90 8.23 18.47
C GLU A 141 -3.57 7.93 17.00
N THR A 142 -4.60 7.74 16.19
CA THR A 142 -4.51 7.51 14.73
C THR A 142 -3.61 6.32 14.36
N PHE A 143 -3.74 5.21 15.07
CA PHE A 143 -3.14 3.93 14.66
C PHE A 143 -4.08 3.22 13.69
N TYR A 144 -3.60 2.94 12.48
CA TYR A 144 -4.35 2.16 11.47
C TYR A 144 -4.13 0.66 11.64
N ASP A 145 -2.90 0.26 12.01
CA ASP A 145 -2.53 -1.12 12.31
C ASP A 145 -2.73 -1.41 13.80
N GLU A 146 -3.67 -2.30 14.12
CA GLU A 146 -3.96 -2.67 15.49
C GLU A 146 -2.81 -3.39 16.20
N PHE A 147 -1.95 -4.12 15.48
CA PHE A 147 -0.83 -4.84 16.08
C PHE A 147 0.27 -3.87 16.51
N GLU A 148 0.44 -2.78 15.76
CA GLU A 148 1.32 -1.68 16.17
C GLU A 148 0.82 -1.04 17.47
N LEU A 149 -0.49 -0.78 17.58
CA LEU A 149 -1.07 -0.18 18.78
C LEU A 149 -0.98 -1.12 19.99
N LEU A 150 -1.29 -2.41 19.81
CA LEU A 150 -1.17 -3.42 20.86
C LEU A 150 0.26 -3.49 21.41
N HIS A 151 1.25 -3.55 20.51
CA HIS A 151 2.67 -3.56 20.89
C HIS A 151 3.06 -2.28 21.63
N ALA A 152 2.63 -1.11 21.15
CA ALA A 152 2.93 0.16 21.77
C ALA A 152 2.40 0.24 23.21
N VAL A 153 1.17 -0.21 23.46
CA VAL A 153 0.59 -0.26 24.82
C VAL A 153 1.40 -1.19 25.72
N GLN A 154 1.76 -2.39 25.25
CA GLN A 154 2.54 -3.36 26.03
C GLN A 154 3.92 -2.82 26.41
N VAL A 155 4.60 -2.16 25.48
CA VAL A 155 5.92 -1.55 25.72
C VAL A 155 5.79 -0.41 26.73
N LEU A 156 4.87 0.53 26.51
CA LEU A 156 4.73 1.71 27.38
C LEU A 156 4.26 1.34 28.78
N ARG A 157 3.38 0.35 28.93
CA ARG A 157 2.91 -0.08 30.25
C ARG A 157 4.05 -0.65 31.11
N LYS A 158 5.11 -1.19 30.51
CA LYS A 158 6.33 -1.60 31.25
C LYS A 158 7.16 -0.41 31.75
N GLN A 159 7.02 0.77 31.13
CA GLN A 159 7.77 1.97 31.46
C GLN A 159 7.05 2.87 32.46
N THR A 160 5.71 2.83 32.51
CA THR A 160 4.94 3.77 33.34
C THR A 160 3.61 3.22 33.84
N ASN A 161 3.19 3.74 35.00
CA ASN A 161 1.87 3.49 35.58
C ASN A 161 0.86 4.58 35.26
N ILE A 162 1.25 5.69 34.61
CA ILE A 162 0.29 6.75 34.28
C ILE A 162 -0.79 6.25 33.30
N PRO A 163 -1.96 6.91 33.23
CA PRO A 163 -3.05 6.48 32.36
C PRO A 163 -2.64 6.45 30.89
N ILE A 164 -3.04 5.39 30.17
CA ILE A 164 -2.86 5.27 28.71
C ILE A 164 -4.24 5.29 28.05
N VAL A 165 -4.41 6.19 27.08
CA VAL A 165 -5.54 6.23 26.15
C VAL A 165 -5.07 5.66 24.82
N ALA A 166 -5.76 4.65 24.29
CA ALA A 166 -5.38 3.97 23.05
C ALA A 166 -6.52 4.04 22.02
N GLN A 167 -6.25 4.64 20.86
CA GLN A 167 -7.27 4.89 19.83
C GLN A 167 -6.88 4.33 18.47
N LEU A 168 -7.85 3.69 17.82
CA LEU A 168 -7.75 3.21 16.44
C LEU A 168 -8.44 4.19 15.47
N ALA A 169 -7.85 4.32 14.28
CA ALA A 169 -8.50 4.98 13.14
C ALA A 169 -9.11 3.92 12.22
N LEU A 170 -10.43 3.74 12.29
CA LEU A 170 -11.13 2.74 11.45
C LEU A 170 -11.48 3.28 10.07
N HIS A 171 -11.29 2.46 9.04
CA HIS A 171 -11.81 2.72 7.70
C HIS A 171 -13.28 2.30 7.52
N GLU A 172 -13.76 1.40 8.38
CA GLU A 172 -15.13 0.89 8.41
C GLU A 172 -15.59 0.72 9.86
N ALA A 173 -16.86 1.00 10.11
CA ALA A 173 -17.46 0.80 11.41
C ALA A 173 -17.39 -0.70 11.82
N GLY A 174 -16.73 -0.99 12.95
CA GLY A 174 -16.73 -2.31 13.57
C GLY A 174 -15.56 -3.25 13.21
N THR A 175 -14.69 -2.89 12.25
CA THR A 175 -13.50 -3.70 11.91
C THR A 175 -12.24 -2.88 11.76
N THR A 176 -11.13 -3.47 12.19
CA THR A 176 -9.78 -2.92 11.99
C THR A 176 -9.31 -3.06 10.55
N GLN A 177 -8.17 -2.45 10.21
CA GLN A 177 -7.57 -2.54 8.88
C GLN A 177 -7.28 -3.99 8.45
N ASN A 178 -6.89 -4.86 9.39
CA ASN A 178 -6.62 -6.27 9.10
C ASN A 178 -7.86 -7.17 9.18
N GLY A 179 -9.06 -6.59 9.30
CA GLY A 179 -10.33 -7.33 9.30
C GLY A 179 -10.73 -7.98 10.64
N ASN A 180 -10.02 -7.66 11.73
CA ASN A 180 -10.34 -8.17 13.07
C ASN A 180 -11.52 -7.41 13.69
N ASP A 181 -12.24 -8.07 14.60
CA ASP A 181 -13.33 -7.44 15.36
C ASP A 181 -12.74 -6.38 16.30
N VAL A 182 -13.23 -5.15 16.18
CA VAL A 182 -12.79 -4.03 17.02
C VAL A 182 -12.99 -4.31 18.51
N ASN A 183 -14.05 -5.03 18.93
CA ASN A 183 -14.29 -5.35 20.34
C ASN A 183 -13.16 -6.22 20.91
N GLU A 184 -12.65 -7.16 20.13
CA GLU A 184 -11.56 -8.05 20.57
C GLU A 184 -10.27 -7.25 20.77
N ILE A 185 -9.96 -6.34 19.84
CA ILE A 185 -8.78 -5.49 19.93
C ILE A 185 -8.88 -4.51 21.09
N LEU A 186 -10.02 -3.82 21.27
CA LEU A 186 -10.23 -2.90 22.39
C LEU A 186 -10.12 -3.63 23.75
N LYS A 187 -10.61 -4.88 23.83
CA LYS A 187 -10.44 -5.71 25.02
C LYS A 187 -8.96 -6.04 25.27
N GLN A 188 -8.23 -6.48 24.26
CA GLN A 188 -6.79 -6.77 24.39
C GLN A 188 -5.99 -5.55 24.84
N LEU A 189 -6.31 -4.35 24.32
CA LEU A 189 -5.67 -3.11 24.75
C LEU A 189 -5.86 -2.85 26.25
N LEU A 190 -7.07 -3.07 26.77
CA LEU A 190 -7.34 -2.97 28.22
C LEU A 190 -6.58 -4.03 29.01
N ASP A 191 -6.55 -5.28 28.53
CA ASP A 191 -5.83 -6.38 29.17
C ASP A 191 -4.30 -6.13 29.20
N TYR A 192 -3.75 -5.44 28.20
CA TYR A 192 -2.36 -4.98 28.15
C TYR A 192 -2.11 -3.70 28.96
N GLY A 193 -3.16 -3.14 29.56
CA GLY A 193 -3.07 -2.08 30.56
C GLY A 193 -3.44 -0.71 30.04
N ALA A 194 -4.07 -0.53 28.88
CA ALA A 194 -4.74 0.73 28.57
C ALA A 194 -5.86 1.00 29.59
N ASN A 195 -6.16 2.26 29.87
CA ASN A 195 -7.23 2.66 30.79
C ASN A 195 -8.45 3.18 30.05
N VAL A 196 -8.22 3.77 28.88
CA VAL A 196 -9.25 4.29 27.99
C VAL A 196 -8.95 3.77 26.59
N VAL A 197 -9.95 3.24 25.92
CA VAL A 197 -9.82 2.70 24.56
C VAL A 197 -10.89 3.31 23.66
N GLY A 198 -10.62 3.48 22.38
CA GLY A 198 -11.62 4.10 21.52
C GLY A 198 -11.20 4.35 20.09
N LEU A 199 -11.88 5.30 19.46
CA LEU A 199 -11.72 5.61 18.04
C LEU A 199 -11.45 7.08 17.84
N ASN A 200 -10.60 7.41 16.86
CA ASN A 200 -10.35 8.78 16.43
C ASN A 200 -10.15 8.88 14.92
N CYS A 201 -10.27 10.10 14.40
CA CYS A 201 -10.06 10.44 13.00
C CYS A 201 -10.96 9.64 12.03
N GLN A 202 -10.74 9.82 10.73
CA GLN A 202 -11.37 9.20 9.54
C GLN A 202 -12.91 9.34 9.42
N LEU A 203 -13.65 9.09 10.50
CA LEU A 203 -15.09 9.11 10.60
C LEU A 203 -15.56 10.44 11.21
N GLY A 204 -16.59 11.03 10.62
CA GLY A 204 -17.35 12.11 11.25
C GLY A 204 -18.29 11.61 12.35
N PRO A 205 -19.01 12.51 13.06
CA PRO A 205 -19.83 12.18 14.22
C PRO A 205 -20.84 11.04 14.00
N LEU A 206 -21.56 11.05 12.86
CA LEU A 206 -22.55 10.02 12.53
C LEU A 206 -21.92 8.64 12.39
N HIS A 207 -20.95 8.50 11.49
CA HIS A 207 -20.31 7.22 11.20
C HIS A 207 -19.58 6.65 12.42
N MET A 208 -18.94 7.52 13.22
CA MET A 208 -18.30 7.09 14.46
C MET A 208 -19.32 6.64 15.51
N THR A 209 -20.47 7.32 15.64
CA THR A 209 -21.57 6.88 16.51
C THR A 209 -22.10 5.50 16.08
N GLU A 210 -22.29 5.28 14.76
CA GLU A 210 -22.70 3.97 14.23
C GLU A 210 -21.67 2.89 14.54
N ALA A 211 -20.36 3.19 14.44
CA ALA A 211 -19.31 2.27 14.86
C ALA A 211 -19.42 1.91 16.34
N PHE A 212 -19.67 2.89 17.21
CA PHE A 212 -19.82 2.64 18.63
C PHE A 212 -21.07 1.84 18.99
N LYS A 213 -22.15 1.83 18.19
CA LYS A 213 -23.30 0.92 18.43
C LYS A 213 -22.92 -0.56 18.44
N MET A 214 -21.84 -0.91 17.75
CA MET A 214 -21.30 -2.28 17.69
C MET A 214 -20.21 -2.53 18.74
N ILE A 215 -19.75 -1.50 19.45
CA ILE A 215 -18.70 -1.59 20.48
C ILE A 215 -19.34 -1.70 21.86
N SER A 216 -18.94 -2.72 22.62
CA SER A 216 -19.39 -2.93 23.99
C SER A 216 -18.73 -1.94 24.96
N ILE A 217 -19.46 -1.50 25.98
CA ILE A 217 -18.88 -0.73 27.08
C ILE A 217 -18.00 -1.69 27.90
N PRO A 218 -16.69 -1.41 28.06
CA PRO A 218 -15.79 -2.29 28.79
C PRO A 218 -16.11 -2.27 30.30
N GLN A 219 -15.88 -3.41 30.97
CA GLN A 219 -16.05 -3.48 32.43
C GLN A 219 -14.90 -2.82 33.19
N ASN A 220 -13.67 -2.91 32.66
CA ASN A 220 -12.44 -2.45 33.31
C ASN A 220 -11.75 -1.34 32.51
N GLY A 221 -12.47 -0.25 32.22
CA GLY A 221 -11.92 0.89 31.49
C GLY A 221 -13.00 1.86 31.01
N TYR A 222 -12.62 2.81 30.17
CA TYR A 222 -13.52 3.79 29.58
C TYR A 222 -13.43 3.83 28.06
N LEU A 223 -14.50 4.30 27.40
CA LEU A 223 -14.49 4.54 25.95
C LEU A 223 -14.15 5.99 25.62
N SER A 224 -13.38 6.21 24.55
CA SER A 224 -13.10 7.54 23.98
C SER A 224 -13.52 7.70 22.52
N ALA A 225 -13.91 8.89 22.11
CA ALA A 225 -14.22 9.22 20.71
C ALA A 225 -13.67 10.60 20.31
N TYR A 226 -13.00 10.68 19.16
CA TYR A 226 -12.48 11.93 18.59
C TYR A 226 -12.80 12.00 17.08
N PRO A 227 -14.05 12.34 16.69
CA PRO A 227 -14.46 12.39 15.28
C PRO A 227 -13.88 13.60 14.52
N ASN A 228 -13.79 13.48 13.20
CA ASN A 228 -13.48 14.60 12.29
C ASN A 228 -14.70 15.53 12.12
N ALA A 229 -14.49 16.79 11.78
CA ALA A 229 -15.56 17.72 11.42
C ALA A 229 -16.09 17.49 9.98
N GLY A 230 -16.55 16.27 9.71
CA GLY A 230 -17.02 15.85 8.39
C GLY A 230 -15.91 15.29 7.50
N LEU A 231 -16.25 15.05 6.23
CA LEU A 231 -15.27 14.63 5.22
C LEU A 231 -14.46 15.84 4.75
N PRO A 232 -13.15 15.69 4.53
CA PRO A 232 -12.34 16.78 4.00
C PRO A 232 -12.75 17.09 2.55
N ASN A 233 -13.06 18.36 2.29
CA ASN A 233 -13.23 18.91 0.96
C ASN A 233 -11.91 19.57 0.52
N TYR A 234 -11.49 19.42 -0.74
CA TYR A 234 -10.25 20.03 -1.23
C TYR A 234 -10.59 21.20 -2.15
N VAL A 235 -10.39 22.42 -1.66
CA VAL A 235 -10.71 23.66 -2.37
C VAL A 235 -9.44 24.49 -2.50
N GLU A 236 -9.03 24.79 -3.74
CA GLU A 236 -7.87 25.66 -4.06
C GLU A 236 -6.57 25.29 -3.32
N GLY A 237 -6.25 23.99 -3.22
CA GLY A 237 -5.02 23.55 -2.58
C GLY A 237 -5.12 23.34 -1.06
N ARG A 238 -6.31 23.49 -0.46
CA ARG A 238 -6.53 23.41 0.99
C ARG A 238 -7.63 22.43 1.35
N TYR A 239 -7.44 21.71 2.45
CA TYR A 239 -8.49 20.90 3.05
C TYR A 239 -9.42 21.77 3.89
N VAL A 240 -10.71 21.76 3.56
CA VAL A 240 -11.79 22.45 4.27
C VAL A 240 -12.73 21.41 4.86
N TYR A 241 -13.14 21.61 6.10
CA TYR A 241 -14.06 20.72 6.82
C TYR A 241 -15.38 21.47 7.04
N GLU A 242 -16.51 20.84 6.71
CA GLU A 242 -17.84 21.47 6.70
C GLU A 242 -18.73 21.08 7.91
N GLY A 243 -18.25 20.19 8.79
CA GLY A 243 -18.95 19.85 10.02
C GLY A 243 -19.14 21.08 10.89
N SER A 244 -20.37 21.38 11.29
CA SER A 244 -20.69 22.58 12.07
C SER A 244 -20.65 22.32 13.59
N PRO A 245 -20.35 23.33 14.42
CA PRO A 245 -20.43 23.21 15.88
C PRO A 245 -21.80 22.75 16.38
N ALA A 246 -22.89 23.26 15.79
CA ALA A 246 -24.26 22.86 16.12
C ALA A 246 -24.52 21.37 15.86
N TYR A 247 -23.90 20.81 14.81
CA TYR A 247 -24.00 19.38 14.54
C TYR A 247 -23.26 18.53 15.59
N PHE A 248 -22.10 18.99 16.07
CA PHE A 248 -21.39 18.36 17.18
C PHE A 248 -22.18 18.43 18.49
N GLU A 249 -22.84 19.56 18.77
CA GLU A 249 -23.76 19.70 19.92
C GLU A 249 -24.86 18.62 19.87
N ALA A 250 -25.54 18.50 18.72
CA ALA A 250 -26.64 17.56 18.53
C ALA A 250 -26.19 16.07 18.58
N MET A 251 -24.95 15.78 18.20
CA MET A 251 -24.40 14.42 18.20
C MET A 251 -23.79 14.00 19.54
N THR A 252 -23.42 14.95 20.41
CA THR A 252 -22.80 14.68 21.71
C THR A 252 -23.63 13.75 22.60
N PRO A 253 -24.95 13.95 22.78
CA PRO A 253 -25.78 13.02 23.55
C PRO A 253 -25.75 11.59 22.99
N LYS A 254 -25.70 11.43 21.66
CA LYS A 254 -25.65 10.11 21.03
C LYS A 254 -24.33 9.38 21.31
N PHE A 255 -23.21 10.10 21.37
CA PHE A 255 -21.94 9.50 21.82
C PHE A 255 -22.03 9.06 23.28
N ILE A 256 -22.64 9.87 24.14
CA ILE A 256 -22.80 9.53 25.56
C ILE A 256 -23.70 8.31 25.74
N GLU A 257 -24.78 8.19 24.96
CA GLU A 257 -25.64 6.99 24.89
C GLU A 257 -24.85 5.72 24.51
N GLN A 258 -23.79 5.87 23.72
CA GLN A 258 -22.89 4.77 23.37
C GLN A 258 -21.85 4.44 24.46
N GLY A 259 -21.88 5.12 25.61
CA GLY A 259 -20.98 4.88 26.74
C GLY A 259 -19.64 5.60 26.64
N ILE A 260 -19.48 6.55 25.72
CA ILE A 260 -18.28 7.38 25.64
C ILE A 260 -18.10 8.19 26.92
N ARG A 261 -16.88 8.20 27.46
CA ARG A 261 -16.51 8.95 28.66
C ARG A 261 -15.53 10.08 28.38
N LEU A 262 -14.69 9.92 27.36
CA LEU A 262 -13.78 10.95 26.87
C LEU A 262 -14.17 11.31 25.44
N LEU A 263 -14.69 12.52 25.21
CA LEU A 263 -15.12 12.99 23.90
C LEU A 263 -14.32 14.23 23.52
N GLY A 264 -13.63 14.21 22.39
CA GLY A 264 -12.92 15.37 21.85
C GLY A 264 -13.13 15.52 20.35
N GLY A 265 -12.26 16.26 19.68
CA GLY A 265 -12.32 16.49 18.25
C GLY A 265 -11.00 16.15 17.54
N CYS A 266 -11.09 15.64 16.31
CA CYS A 266 -9.92 15.43 15.44
C CYS A 266 -9.95 16.44 14.28
N CYS A 267 -9.51 16.07 13.08
CA CYS A 267 -9.33 16.98 11.95
C CYS A 267 -10.59 17.82 11.65
N GLY A 268 -10.42 19.13 11.50
CA GLY A 268 -11.49 20.08 11.20
C GLY A 268 -12.20 20.66 12.43
N THR A 269 -11.98 20.11 13.62
CA THR A 269 -12.61 20.62 14.85
C THR A 269 -11.89 21.86 15.39
N THR A 270 -12.66 22.77 15.97
CA THR A 270 -12.22 24.10 16.44
C THR A 270 -12.70 24.35 17.88
N PRO A 271 -12.26 25.43 18.55
CA PRO A 271 -12.76 25.77 19.89
C PRO A 271 -14.29 25.89 19.96
N GLU A 272 -14.96 26.39 18.92
CA GLU A 272 -16.43 26.48 18.87
C GLU A 272 -17.10 25.09 18.93
N HIS A 273 -16.46 24.08 18.32
CA HIS A 273 -16.94 22.69 18.41
C HIS A 273 -16.81 22.16 19.83
N ILE A 274 -15.68 22.42 20.49
CA ILE A 274 -15.43 21.99 21.87
C ILE A 274 -16.42 22.64 22.83
N GLU A 275 -16.69 23.93 22.67
CA GLU A 275 -17.69 24.66 23.46
C GLU A 275 -19.09 24.05 23.29
N SER A 276 -19.46 23.75 22.03
CA SER A 276 -20.73 23.12 21.69
C SER A 276 -20.88 21.74 22.34
N MET A 277 -19.84 20.90 22.28
CA MET A 277 -19.83 19.61 22.97
C MET A 277 -19.93 19.79 24.49
N LYS A 278 -19.16 20.70 25.09
CA LYS A 278 -19.18 20.95 26.54
C LYS A 278 -20.56 21.36 27.01
N ARG A 279 -21.24 22.24 26.28
CA ARG A 279 -22.61 22.68 26.56
C ARG A 279 -23.59 21.51 26.58
N ALA A 280 -23.48 20.60 25.61
CA ALA A 280 -24.30 19.39 25.53
C ALA A 280 -24.07 18.41 26.70
N THR A 281 -22.99 18.54 27.48
CA THR A 281 -22.73 17.67 28.65
C THR A 281 -23.37 18.12 29.96
N LEU A 282 -23.84 19.39 30.06
CA LEU A 282 -24.17 20.03 31.34
C LEU A 282 -25.29 19.35 32.16
N ASN A 283 -26.11 18.49 31.55
CA ASN A 283 -27.19 17.77 32.23
C ASN A 283 -27.25 16.28 31.86
N VAL A 284 -26.11 15.70 31.44
CA VAL A 284 -26.08 14.30 30.97
C VAL A 284 -25.35 13.42 31.97
N THR A 285 -26.02 12.38 32.43
CA THR A 285 -25.40 11.35 33.24
C THR A 285 -24.71 10.32 32.36
N PRO A 286 -23.50 9.84 32.72
CA PRO A 286 -22.82 8.88 31.89
C PRO A 286 -23.51 7.51 31.82
N VAL A 287 -23.59 6.94 30.62
CA VAL A 287 -24.13 5.59 30.41
C VAL A 287 -23.08 4.54 30.76
N ILE A 288 -23.48 3.53 31.54
CA ILE A 288 -22.63 2.42 32.00
C ILE A 288 -23.03 1.06 31.43
N LYS A 289 -24.20 0.96 30.79
CA LYS A 289 -24.71 -0.25 30.13
C LYS A 289 -25.50 0.15 28.90
N LYS A 290 -25.34 -0.62 27.82
CA LYS A 290 -26.12 -0.47 26.59
C LYS A 290 -26.28 -1.82 25.90
N GLU A 291 -27.27 -1.90 25.02
CA GLU A 291 -27.37 -3.00 24.06
C GLU A 291 -26.43 -2.76 22.90
N THR A 292 -25.67 -3.80 22.51
CA THR A 292 -24.80 -3.76 21.34
C THR A 292 -25.47 -4.43 20.16
N ILE A 293 -25.38 -3.78 19.00
CA ILE A 293 -25.87 -4.35 17.76
C ILE A 293 -24.83 -5.37 17.29
N GLN A 294 -25.27 -6.62 17.09
CA GLN A 294 -24.42 -7.60 16.42
C GLN A 294 -24.28 -7.21 14.95
N ARG A 295 -23.03 -7.11 14.49
CA ARG A 295 -22.76 -6.95 13.06
C ARG A 295 -23.36 -8.16 12.32
N PRO A 296 -24.02 -7.97 11.16
CA PRO A 296 -24.19 -9.08 10.25
C PRO A 296 -22.80 -9.64 9.96
N LYS A 297 -22.54 -10.90 10.31
CA LYS A 297 -21.28 -11.56 9.94
C LYS A 297 -21.13 -11.34 8.44
N VAL A 298 -20.07 -10.65 8.03
CA VAL A 298 -19.68 -10.66 6.63
C VAL A 298 -19.31 -12.11 6.37
N VAL A 299 -20.25 -12.86 5.81
CA VAL A 299 -19.99 -14.22 5.34
C VAL A 299 -19.06 -14.01 4.17
N HIS A 300 -17.76 -14.03 4.44
CA HIS A 300 -16.77 -14.25 3.42
C HIS A 300 -17.11 -15.63 2.87
N THR A 301 -17.80 -15.68 1.74
CA THR A 301 -17.87 -16.90 0.95
C THR A 301 -16.45 -17.14 0.48
N HIS A 302 -15.66 -17.82 1.32
CA HIS A 302 -14.42 -18.50 0.96
C HIS A 302 -14.71 -19.68 0.02
N GLU A 303 -15.78 -19.62 -0.78
CA GLU A 303 -15.86 -20.41 -1.99
C GLU A 303 -14.80 -19.83 -2.91
N LYS A 304 -13.56 -20.32 -2.75
CA LYS A 304 -12.49 -20.14 -3.72
C LYS A 304 -13.10 -20.50 -5.06
N ARG A 305 -13.34 -19.49 -5.90
CA ARG A 305 -13.80 -19.74 -7.25
C ARG A 305 -12.68 -20.45 -8.00
N SER A 306 -12.77 -21.77 -8.07
CA SER A 306 -12.84 -22.43 -9.38
C SER A 306 -12.02 -21.78 -10.49
N LYS A 307 -10.69 -21.95 -10.61
CA LYS A 307 -9.98 -21.39 -11.77
C LYS A 307 -10.63 -21.92 -13.07
N ALA A 308 -11.13 -21.05 -13.96
CA ALA A 308 -11.89 -21.43 -15.15
C ALA A 308 -11.02 -22.17 -16.18
N HIS A 309 -9.73 -21.84 -16.18
CA HIS A 309 -8.71 -22.44 -17.04
C HIS A 309 -7.43 -22.66 -16.23
N ALA A 310 -6.57 -23.57 -16.69
CA ALA A 310 -5.26 -23.76 -16.09
C ALA A 310 -4.39 -22.51 -16.30
N THR A 311 -3.76 -22.04 -15.24
CA THR A 311 -2.95 -20.81 -15.27
C THR A 311 -1.62 -21.00 -15.97
N LEU A 312 -0.96 -19.90 -16.30
CA LEU A 312 0.41 -19.92 -16.82
C LEU A 312 1.37 -20.66 -15.87
N ALA A 313 1.24 -20.44 -14.56
CA ALA A 313 2.03 -21.17 -13.57
C ALA A 313 1.72 -22.67 -13.56
N GLU A 314 0.45 -23.06 -13.58
CA GLU A 314 0.03 -24.47 -13.59
C GLU A 314 0.47 -25.20 -14.86
N LYS A 315 0.38 -24.53 -16.02
CA LYS A 315 0.87 -25.05 -17.30
C LYS A 315 2.38 -25.22 -17.27
N ALA A 316 3.14 -24.20 -16.86
CA ALA A 316 4.60 -24.24 -16.85
C ALA A 316 5.17 -25.26 -15.85
N LYS A 317 4.43 -25.63 -14.81
CA LYS A 317 4.81 -26.76 -13.94
C LYS A 317 4.75 -28.12 -14.64
N LYS A 318 3.93 -28.27 -15.69
CA LYS A 318 3.64 -29.56 -16.34
C LYS A 318 4.26 -29.70 -17.72
N GLN A 319 4.35 -28.61 -18.48
CA GLN A 319 4.75 -28.64 -19.87
C GLN A 319 5.39 -27.32 -20.31
N THR A 320 6.07 -27.34 -21.45
CA THR A 320 6.61 -26.12 -22.06
C THR A 320 5.48 -25.15 -22.38
N THR A 321 5.56 -23.96 -21.78
CA THR A 321 4.55 -22.89 -21.86
C THR A 321 5.19 -21.64 -22.46
N VAL A 322 4.58 -21.09 -23.51
CA VAL A 322 5.15 -19.99 -24.30
C VAL A 322 4.31 -18.74 -24.16
N VAL A 323 4.88 -17.69 -23.56
CA VAL A 323 4.28 -16.36 -23.46
C VAL A 323 4.98 -15.43 -24.45
N VAL A 324 4.22 -14.61 -25.18
CA VAL A 324 4.79 -13.67 -26.14
C VAL A 324 4.42 -12.23 -25.80
N GLU A 325 5.39 -11.35 -25.56
CA GLU A 325 5.17 -9.91 -25.41
C GLU A 325 4.88 -9.29 -26.75
N LEU A 326 3.67 -8.75 -26.88
CA LEU A 326 3.27 -7.93 -28.00
C LEU A 326 2.82 -6.59 -27.43
N ASP A 327 3.69 -5.60 -27.54
CA ASP A 327 3.42 -4.28 -27.02
C ASP A 327 2.18 -3.63 -27.66
N PRO A 328 1.28 -3.04 -26.87
CA PRO A 328 0.21 -2.22 -27.41
C PRO A 328 0.73 -1.07 -28.29
N PRO A 329 -0.02 -0.70 -29.35
CA PRO A 329 0.36 0.42 -30.22
C PRO A 329 0.45 1.75 -29.47
N LYS A 330 1.35 2.63 -29.94
CA LYS A 330 1.44 4.04 -29.50
C LYS A 330 0.43 4.96 -30.19
N THR A 331 -0.22 4.47 -31.25
CA THR A 331 -1.20 5.19 -32.06
C THR A 331 -2.53 4.43 -32.08
N LEU A 332 -3.58 5.02 -32.64
CA LEU A 332 -4.90 4.38 -32.74
C LEU A 332 -4.98 3.29 -33.83
N ASP A 333 -3.94 3.13 -34.65
CA ASP A 333 -3.88 2.04 -35.62
C ASP A 333 -3.50 0.73 -34.91
N THR A 334 -4.50 -0.15 -34.81
CA THR A 334 -4.39 -1.44 -34.11
C THR A 334 -4.39 -2.63 -35.06
N GLN A 335 -4.46 -2.42 -36.38
CA GLN A 335 -4.68 -3.52 -37.32
C GLN A 335 -3.53 -4.53 -37.28
N ARG A 336 -2.29 -4.04 -37.43
CA ARG A 336 -1.08 -4.89 -37.41
C ARG A 336 -0.91 -5.63 -36.07
N PHE A 337 -1.31 -4.99 -34.97
CA PHE A 337 -1.28 -5.63 -33.65
C PHE A 337 -2.21 -6.84 -33.57
N PHE A 338 -3.48 -6.70 -34.02
CA PHE A 338 -4.42 -7.82 -34.01
C PHE A 338 -4.08 -8.91 -35.01
N GLU A 339 -3.50 -8.56 -36.17
CA GLU A 339 -2.93 -9.54 -37.10
C GLU A 339 -1.85 -10.38 -36.41
N GLY A 340 -0.91 -9.71 -35.73
CA GLY A 340 0.16 -10.36 -34.99
C GLY A 340 -0.33 -11.23 -33.84
N ALA A 341 -1.24 -10.72 -33.00
CA ALA A 341 -1.79 -11.48 -31.88
C ALA A 341 -2.49 -12.77 -32.35
N ARG A 342 -3.23 -12.71 -33.47
CA ARG A 342 -3.87 -13.90 -34.07
C ARG A 342 -2.84 -14.86 -34.65
N ALA A 343 -1.78 -14.35 -35.29
CA ALA A 343 -0.71 -15.17 -35.83
C ALA A 343 0.04 -15.92 -34.72
N LEU A 344 0.39 -15.23 -33.64
CA LEU A 344 1.05 -15.81 -32.47
C LEU A 344 0.18 -16.88 -31.77
N LYS A 345 -1.13 -16.63 -31.60
CA LYS A 345 -2.05 -17.66 -31.10
C LYS A 345 -2.07 -18.89 -32.01
N ARG A 346 -2.16 -18.72 -33.34
CA ARG A 346 -2.15 -19.84 -34.30
C ARG A 346 -0.83 -20.61 -34.29
N ALA A 347 0.29 -19.93 -34.07
CA ALA A 347 1.59 -20.57 -33.93
C ALA A 347 1.71 -21.40 -32.64
N GLY A 348 0.81 -21.19 -31.68
CA GLY A 348 0.75 -21.95 -30.44
C GLY A 348 1.26 -21.18 -29.22
N ALA A 349 1.24 -19.84 -29.20
CA ALA A 349 1.49 -19.08 -27.97
C ALA A 349 0.39 -19.39 -26.93
N ASP A 350 0.79 -19.66 -25.68
CA ASP A 350 -0.12 -19.92 -24.56
C ASP A 350 -0.81 -18.65 -24.05
N ALA A 351 -0.14 -17.51 -24.15
CA ALA A 351 -0.68 -16.19 -23.86
C ALA A 351 0.10 -15.09 -24.60
N ILE A 352 -0.60 -13.99 -24.86
CA ILE A 352 0.00 -12.72 -25.29
C ILE A 352 0.13 -11.83 -24.05
N THR A 353 1.34 -11.36 -23.77
CA THR A 353 1.56 -10.40 -22.67
C THR A 353 1.63 -8.98 -23.18
N LEU A 354 1.01 -8.05 -22.43
CA LEU A 354 0.88 -6.64 -22.78
C LEU A 354 1.74 -5.80 -21.83
N ALA A 355 2.78 -5.16 -22.35
CA ALA A 355 3.66 -4.32 -21.54
C ALA A 355 3.03 -2.96 -21.22
N ASP A 356 3.06 -2.57 -19.94
CA ASP A 356 2.38 -1.37 -19.42
C ASP A 356 3.28 -0.13 -19.52
N ASN A 357 3.11 0.63 -20.61
CA ASN A 357 3.86 1.87 -20.89
C ASN A 357 5.38 1.70 -20.65
N SER A 358 5.99 0.67 -21.26
CA SER A 358 7.42 0.38 -21.14
C SER A 358 8.27 1.62 -21.41
N LEU A 359 9.32 1.83 -20.59
CA LEU A 359 10.16 3.04 -20.59
C LEU A 359 9.36 4.35 -20.33
N ALA A 360 8.22 4.24 -19.63
CA ALA A 360 7.30 5.35 -19.37
C ALA A 360 6.81 6.09 -20.64
N SER A 361 6.74 5.37 -21.77
CA SER A 361 6.21 5.91 -23.04
C SER A 361 4.74 5.47 -23.22
N PRO A 362 3.79 6.40 -23.47
CA PRO A 362 2.37 6.07 -23.54
C PRO A 362 2.01 5.10 -24.68
N ARG A 363 1.08 4.19 -24.38
CA ARG A 363 0.47 3.26 -25.32
C ARG A 363 -1.04 3.18 -25.08
N ILE A 364 -1.77 2.51 -25.97
CA ILE A 364 -3.18 2.17 -25.69
C ILE A 364 -3.22 1.30 -24.42
N SER A 365 -4.13 1.64 -23.50
CA SER A 365 -4.32 0.95 -22.21
C SER A 365 -4.38 -0.58 -22.36
N ASN A 366 -3.62 -1.28 -21.52
CA ASN A 366 -3.61 -2.73 -21.45
C ASN A 366 -5.00 -3.32 -21.16
N MET A 367 -5.81 -2.67 -20.32
CA MET A 367 -7.17 -3.12 -20.02
C MET A 367 -8.04 -3.09 -21.29
N ALA A 368 -7.93 -2.05 -22.11
CA ALA A 368 -8.69 -1.94 -23.35
C ALA A 368 -8.23 -2.97 -24.39
N MET A 369 -6.92 -3.07 -24.63
CA MET A 369 -6.37 -4.03 -25.60
C MET A 369 -6.61 -5.47 -25.15
N GLY A 370 -6.41 -5.78 -23.88
CA GLY A 370 -6.64 -7.10 -23.32
C GLY A 370 -8.11 -7.52 -23.37
N ALA A 371 -9.06 -6.60 -23.14
CA ALA A 371 -10.48 -6.88 -23.33
C ALA A 371 -10.81 -7.25 -24.78
N LEU A 372 -10.22 -6.55 -25.75
CA LEU A 372 -10.42 -6.84 -27.18
C LEU A 372 -9.79 -8.18 -27.60
N LEU A 373 -8.61 -8.51 -27.07
CA LEU A 373 -7.98 -9.82 -27.29
C LEU A 373 -8.78 -10.97 -26.67
N THR A 374 -9.31 -10.76 -25.45
CA THR A 374 -10.14 -11.74 -24.75
C THR A 374 -11.43 -12.04 -25.52
N LYS A 375 -12.04 -11.03 -26.16
CA LYS A 375 -13.18 -11.22 -27.09
C LYS A 375 -12.86 -12.08 -28.32
N HIS A 376 -11.58 -12.26 -28.65
CA HIS A 376 -11.08 -13.14 -29.71
C HIS A 376 -10.51 -14.47 -29.17
N ASP A 377 -10.86 -14.82 -27.93
CA ASP A 377 -10.39 -16.00 -27.21
C ASP A 377 -8.85 -16.09 -27.10
N ILE A 378 -8.14 -14.96 -27.17
CA ILE A 378 -6.68 -14.91 -27.05
C ILE A 378 -6.36 -14.75 -25.56
N PRO A 379 -5.69 -15.72 -24.90
CA PRO A 379 -5.30 -15.57 -23.51
C PRO A 379 -4.33 -14.40 -23.34
N VAL A 380 -4.55 -13.57 -22.32
CA VAL A 380 -3.80 -12.34 -22.11
C VAL A 380 -3.17 -12.33 -20.72
N LEU A 381 -1.87 -12.05 -20.66
CA LEU A 381 -1.16 -11.63 -19.45
C LEU A 381 -1.07 -10.09 -19.44
N THR A 382 -1.61 -9.44 -18.41
CA THR A 382 -1.62 -7.98 -18.34
C THR A 382 -0.58 -7.47 -17.37
N HIS A 383 0.34 -6.62 -17.83
CA HIS A 383 1.22 -5.91 -16.92
C HIS A 383 0.41 -4.79 -16.23
N LEU A 384 0.62 -4.62 -14.92
CA LEU A 384 0.04 -3.54 -14.12
C LEU A 384 1.15 -2.85 -13.33
N THR A 385 1.42 -1.57 -13.64
CA THR A 385 2.47 -0.79 -12.98
C THR A 385 1.97 0.09 -11.84
N CYS A 386 2.76 0.18 -10.77
CA CYS A 386 2.51 1.08 -9.63
C CYS A 386 2.98 2.52 -9.87
N ARG A 387 3.78 2.76 -10.92
CA ARG A 387 4.34 4.07 -11.28
C ARG A 387 3.28 5.15 -11.50
N ASP A 388 2.22 4.81 -12.21
CA ASP A 388 1.19 5.73 -12.74
C ASP A 388 -0.14 5.65 -12.01
N HIS A 389 -0.30 4.72 -11.06
CA HIS A 389 -1.56 4.47 -10.37
C HIS A 389 -1.38 4.56 -8.84
N ASN A 390 -2.25 5.33 -8.19
CA ASN A 390 -2.40 5.28 -6.74
C ASN A 390 -3.11 3.99 -6.32
N VAL A 391 -3.15 3.71 -5.02
CA VAL A 391 -3.77 2.47 -4.49
C VAL A 391 -5.23 2.31 -4.92
N ILE A 392 -5.97 3.42 -5.03
CA ILE A 392 -7.37 3.44 -5.49
C ILE A 392 -7.46 3.00 -6.95
N GLY A 393 -6.61 3.57 -7.81
CA GLY A 393 -6.53 3.26 -9.23
C GLY A 393 -6.12 1.81 -9.50
N LEU A 394 -5.12 1.31 -8.76
CA LEU A 394 -4.68 -0.08 -8.84
C LEU A 394 -5.80 -1.06 -8.48
N GLN A 395 -6.51 -0.82 -7.36
CA GLN A 395 -7.62 -1.68 -6.95
C GLN A 395 -8.78 -1.62 -7.95
N SER A 396 -9.10 -0.43 -8.47
CA SER A 396 -10.12 -0.25 -9.51
C SER A 396 -9.77 -1.01 -10.79
N HIS A 397 -8.51 -0.93 -11.24
CA HIS A 397 -8.03 -1.68 -12.39
C HIS A 397 -8.15 -3.20 -12.19
N LEU A 398 -7.77 -3.73 -11.03
CA LEU A 398 -7.94 -5.15 -10.74
C LEU A 398 -9.42 -5.57 -10.75
N LEU A 399 -10.33 -4.77 -10.18
CA LEU A 399 -11.76 -5.05 -10.28
C LEU A 399 -12.23 -5.07 -11.75
N GLY A 400 -11.75 -4.13 -12.57
CA GLY A 400 -12.01 -4.07 -14.01
C GLY A 400 -11.50 -5.28 -14.78
N LEU A 401 -10.25 -5.69 -14.56
CA LEU A 401 -9.64 -6.88 -15.17
C LEU A 401 -10.43 -8.14 -14.81
N SER A 402 -10.80 -8.30 -13.53
CA SER A 402 -11.60 -9.45 -13.10
C SER A 402 -13.00 -9.45 -13.73
N ALA A 403 -13.63 -8.29 -13.90
CA ALA A 403 -14.92 -8.17 -14.57
C ALA A 403 -14.85 -8.51 -16.08
N LEU A 404 -13.69 -8.29 -16.69
CA LEU A 404 -13.41 -8.62 -18.09
C LEU A 404 -12.96 -10.08 -18.29
N GLY A 405 -12.85 -10.87 -17.21
CA GLY A 405 -12.35 -12.26 -17.28
C GLY A 405 -10.85 -12.35 -17.53
N MET A 406 -10.10 -11.28 -17.32
CA MET A 406 -8.66 -11.24 -17.47
C MET A 406 -8.01 -11.62 -16.14
N GLU A 407 -7.52 -12.85 -16.03
CA GLU A 407 -7.10 -13.44 -14.76
C GLU A 407 -5.56 -13.56 -14.62
N GLU A 408 -4.77 -13.27 -15.63
CA GLU A 408 -3.30 -13.32 -15.56
C GLU A 408 -2.72 -11.91 -15.47
N VAL A 409 -1.99 -11.61 -14.38
CA VAL A 409 -1.45 -10.27 -14.10
C VAL A 409 0.03 -10.33 -13.77
N LEU A 410 0.84 -9.48 -14.41
CA LEU A 410 2.23 -9.26 -14.03
C LEU A 410 2.32 -7.99 -13.17
N ALA A 411 2.63 -8.15 -11.89
CA ALA A 411 2.73 -7.04 -10.95
C ALA A 411 4.11 -6.35 -11.05
N LEU A 412 4.11 -5.06 -11.40
CA LEU A 412 5.31 -4.27 -11.63
C LEU A 412 5.34 -3.02 -10.77
N THR A 413 6.54 -2.65 -10.28
CA THR A 413 6.75 -1.32 -9.71
C THR A 413 6.68 -0.29 -10.84
N GLY A 414 7.35 -0.56 -11.97
CA GLY A 414 7.42 0.32 -13.13
C GLY A 414 8.66 1.21 -13.14
N ASP A 415 9.05 1.67 -14.33
CA ASP A 415 10.14 2.63 -14.50
C ASP A 415 9.69 4.04 -14.10
N PRO A 416 10.54 4.88 -13.47
CA PRO A 416 10.19 6.25 -13.10
C PRO A 416 9.66 7.07 -14.29
N ALA A 417 8.60 7.87 -14.05
CA ALA A 417 7.96 8.67 -15.10
C ALA A 417 8.94 9.60 -15.85
N ARG A 418 9.97 10.08 -15.15
CA ARG A 418 11.05 10.93 -15.70
C ARG A 418 11.91 10.25 -16.77
N VAL A 419 11.88 8.91 -16.86
CA VAL A 419 12.59 8.17 -17.92
C VAL A 419 11.87 8.30 -19.26
N GLY A 420 10.57 8.60 -19.24
CA GLY A 420 9.73 8.65 -20.44
C GLY A 420 9.62 10.04 -21.07
N ASP A 421 8.63 10.18 -21.94
CA ASP A 421 8.44 11.34 -22.82
C ASP A 421 7.93 12.61 -22.11
N PHE A 422 7.67 12.54 -20.79
CA PHE A 422 7.00 13.59 -20.01
C PHE A 422 7.80 13.98 -18.76
N PRO A 423 8.77 14.91 -18.86
CA PRO A 423 9.63 15.28 -17.73
C PRO A 423 8.88 15.91 -16.53
N GLY A 424 7.67 16.43 -16.75
CA GLY A 424 6.80 16.98 -15.70
C GLY A 424 5.84 15.98 -15.05
N ALA A 425 5.78 14.73 -15.52
CA ALA A 425 4.87 13.73 -14.96
C ALA A 425 5.36 13.24 -13.59
N THR A 426 4.43 13.13 -12.63
CA THR A 426 4.72 12.56 -11.32
C THR A 426 4.76 11.03 -11.38
N SER A 427 5.54 10.42 -10.50
CA SER A 427 5.43 8.99 -10.21
C SER A 427 4.69 8.82 -8.89
N VAL A 428 3.67 7.96 -8.87
CA VAL A 428 2.75 7.81 -7.75
C VAL A 428 3.35 6.90 -6.68
N TYR A 429 3.64 5.64 -7.02
CA TYR A 429 4.33 4.68 -6.15
C TYR A 429 3.73 4.53 -4.73
N ASP A 430 2.40 4.61 -4.61
CA ASP A 430 1.71 4.26 -3.37
C ASP A 430 2.03 2.83 -2.91
N LEU A 431 2.31 1.93 -3.88
CA LEU A 431 2.71 0.54 -3.67
C LEU A 431 3.95 0.19 -4.51
N SER A 432 4.71 -0.79 -4.03
CA SER A 432 5.71 -1.54 -4.80
C SER A 432 5.10 -2.81 -5.42
N SER A 433 5.81 -3.46 -6.34
CA SER A 433 5.36 -4.76 -6.90
C SER A 433 5.08 -5.82 -5.83
N ILE A 434 5.81 -5.87 -4.72
CA ILE A 434 5.57 -6.83 -3.63
C ILE A 434 4.23 -6.52 -2.94
N GLU A 435 3.93 -5.25 -2.70
CA GLU A 435 2.67 -4.83 -2.07
C GLU A 435 1.47 -4.99 -3.01
N LEU A 436 1.66 -4.76 -4.32
CA LEU A 436 0.65 -5.05 -5.33
C LEU A 436 0.32 -6.55 -5.36
N ILE A 437 1.32 -7.43 -5.27
CA ILE A 437 1.10 -8.89 -5.16
C ILE A 437 0.28 -9.22 -3.91
N LYS A 438 0.61 -8.61 -2.75
CA LYS A 438 -0.18 -8.81 -1.51
C LYS A 438 -1.62 -8.33 -1.68
N MET A 439 -1.83 -7.18 -2.31
CA MET A 439 -3.18 -6.67 -2.59
C MET A 439 -3.97 -7.63 -3.48
N ILE A 440 -3.36 -8.16 -4.54
CA ILE A 440 -3.99 -9.16 -5.42
C ILE A 440 -4.36 -10.42 -4.62
N LYS A 441 -3.48 -10.87 -3.71
CA LYS A 441 -3.75 -12.01 -2.82
C LYS A 441 -4.97 -11.76 -1.91
N GLU A 442 -5.08 -10.58 -1.30
CA GLU A 442 -6.27 -10.22 -0.51
C GLU A 442 -7.54 -10.22 -1.36
N MET A 443 -7.47 -9.72 -2.60
CA MET A 443 -8.61 -9.71 -3.53
C MET A 443 -9.03 -11.14 -3.95
N ASN A 444 -8.06 -12.04 -4.11
CA ASN A 444 -8.32 -13.46 -4.34
C ASN A 444 -8.93 -14.18 -3.13
N ASP A 445 -8.85 -13.57 -1.95
CA ASP A 445 -9.58 -13.99 -0.75
C ASP A 445 -10.91 -13.24 -0.55
N GLY A 446 -11.30 -12.38 -1.50
CA GLY A 446 -12.53 -11.60 -1.45
C GLY A 446 -12.45 -10.34 -0.59
N ARG A 447 -11.24 -9.81 -0.36
CA ARG A 447 -11.01 -8.61 0.45
C ARG A 447 -10.27 -7.51 -0.34
N SER A 448 -10.52 -6.25 -0.02
CA SER A 448 -9.68 -5.13 -0.44
C SER A 448 -8.42 -5.05 0.43
N ILE A 449 -7.49 -4.16 0.08
CA ILE A 449 -6.31 -3.87 0.90
C ILE A 449 -6.65 -3.33 2.30
N LEU A 450 -7.89 -2.86 2.49
CA LEU A 450 -8.41 -2.37 3.77
C LEU A 450 -9.27 -3.42 4.49
N GLY A 451 -9.22 -4.68 4.05
CA GLY A 451 -10.01 -5.77 4.62
C GLY A 451 -11.50 -5.76 4.26
N LYS A 452 -11.97 -4.79 3.46
CA LYS A 452 -13.39 -4.70 3.06
C LYS A 452 -13.74 -5.84 2.11
N SER A 453 -14.92 -6.42 2.26
CA SER A 453 -15.42 -7.35 1.25
C SER A 453 -15.52 -6.66 -0.10
N ILE A 454 -15.00 -7.30 -1.14
CA ILE A 454 -15.22 -6.89 -2.54
C ILE A 454 -16.37 -7.67 -3.18
N GLY A 455 -17.13 -8.42 -2.38
CA GLY A 455 -18.11 -9.38 -2.87
C GLY A 455 -17.40 -10.69 -3.28
N PRO A 456 -17.71 -11.24 -4.47
CA PRO A 456 -17.03 -12.44 -4.97
C PRO A 456 -15.51 -12.21 -5.08
N ALA A 457 -14.73 -13.20 -4.63
CA ALA A 457 -13.29 -13.19 -4.78
C ALA A 457 -12.84 -13.11 -6.23
N THR A 458 -11.72 -12.41 -6.46
CA THR A 458 -11.02 -12.45 -7.74
C THR A 458 -10.29 -13.78 -7.93
N ARG A 459 -9.77 -14.02 -9.12
CA ARG A 459 -9.21 -15.32 -9.52
C ARG A 459 -7.84 -15.17 -10.18
N PHE A 460 -7.12 -14.12 -9.81
CA PHE A 460 -5.87 -13.76 -10.43
C PHE A 460 -4.79 -14.81 -10.21
N SER A 461 -4.07 -15.13 -11.27
CA SER A 461 -2.73 -15.70 -11.24
C SER A 461 -1.74 -14.55 -11.40
N VAL A 462 -0.87 -14.37 -10.41
CA VAL A 462 0.01 -13.21 -10.34
C VAL A 462 1.46 -13.59 -10.56
N GLY A 463 2.07 -12.99 -11.59
CA GLY A 463 3.48 -13.10 -11.88
C GLY A 463 4.29 -11.93 -11.31
N GLY A 464 5.58 -12.16 -11.09
CA GLY A 464 6.55 -11.11 -10.76
C GLY A 464 7.64 -10.94 -11.83
N ALA A 465 8.12 -9.73 -12.05
CA ALA A 465 9.34 -9.53 -12.84
C ALA A 465 10.62 -9.94 -12.06
N PHE A 466 11.57 -10.54 -12.78
CA PHE A 466 12.90 -10.90 -12.32
C PHE A 466 13.98 -10.31 -13.23
N ASN A 467 14.96 -9.62 -12.66
CA ASN A 467 16.10 -9.11 -13.40
C ASN A 467 17.36 -9.96 -13.08
N PRO A 468 17.85 -10.78 -14.03
CA PRO A 468 19.05 -11.59 -13.84
C PRO A 468 20.36 -10.81 -14.03
N HIS A 469 20.35 -9.62 -14.64
CA HIS A 469 21.54 -8.82 -14.98
C HIS A 469 22.12 -8.01 -13.82
N VAL A 470 21.73 -8.31 -12.59
CA VAL A 470 22.23 -7.60 -11.42
C VAL A 470 23.60 -8.13 -10.99
N ARG A 471 24.45 -7.25 -10.44
CA ARG A 471 25.78 -7.64 -9.90
C ARG A 471 25.71 -8.76 -8.84
N HIS A 472 24.60 -8.84 -8.10
CA HIS A 472 24.40 -9.82 -7.05
C HIS A 472 23.12 -10.63 -7.31
N LEU A 473 23.23 -11.67 -8.13
CA LEU A 473 22.11 -12.55 -8.49
C LEU A 473 21.38 -13.11 -7.26
N LYS A 474 22.13 -13.53 -6.23
CA LYS A 474 21.58 -13.99 -4.93
C LYS A 474 20.64 -12.96 -4.28
N ALA A 475 20.93 -11.67 -4.41
CA ALA A 475 20.06 -10.62 -3.87
C ALA A 475 18.77 -10.45 -4.71
N ALA A 476 18.83 -10.67 -6.03
CA ALA A 476 17.64 -10.71 -6.86
C ALA A 476 16.77 -11.95 -6.56
N VAL A 477 17.37 -13.12 -6.32
CA VAL A 477 16.65 -14.33 -5.89
C VAL A 477 15.95 -14.12 -4.54
N LYS A 478 16.62 -13.49 -3.55
CA LYS A 478 15.96 -13.11 -2.29
C LYS A 478 14.75 -12.19 -2.49
N ARG A 479 14.74 -11.36 -3.54
CA ARG A 479 13.58 -10.54 -3.89
C ARG A 479 12.47 -11.39 -4.54
N MET A 480 12.80 -12.45 -5.29
CA MET A 480 11.81 -13.44 -5.75
C MET A 480 11.17 -14.16 -4.56
N GLU A 481 11.96 -14.63 -3.59
CA GLU A 481 11.45 -15.29 -2.36
C GLU A 481 10.46 -14.40 -1.62
N ARG A 482 10.78 -13.10 -1.43
CA ARG A 482 9.83 -12.14 -0.85
C ARG A 482 8.55 -11.95 -1.67
N LYS A 483 8.63 -12.04 -3.00
CA LYS A 483 7.46 -11.99 -3.89
C LYS A 483 6.63 -13.27 -3.79
N ILE A 484 7.27 -14.43 -3.62
CA ILE A 484 6.61 -15.72 -3.36
C ILE A 484 5.84 -15.66 -2.04
N ASP A 485 6.48 -15.19 -0.96
CA ASP A 485 5.83 -15.01 0.34
C ASP A 485 4.60 -14.08 0.26
N ALA A 486 4.69 -13.06 -0.61
CA ALA A 486 3.58 -12.15 -0.89
C ALA A 486 2.45 -12.79 -1.73
N GLY A 487 2.74 -13.84 -2.52
CA GLY A 487 1.74 -14.57 -3.32
C GLY A 487 2.06 -14.75 -4.81
N ALA A 488 3.29 -14.45 -5.28
CA ALA A 488 3.66 -14.66 -6.68
C ALA A 488 3.65 -16.15 -7.05
N GLU A 489 3.03 -16.48 -8.19
CA GLU A 489 2.91 -17.86 -8.69
C GLU A 489 3.99 -18.24 -9.72
N TYR A 490 4.56 -17.25 -10.43
CA TYR A 490 5.59 -17.42 -11.46
C TYR A 490 6.37 -16.13 -11.70
N PHE A 491 7.46 -16.21 -12.48
CA PHE A 491 8.32 -15.06 -12.78
C PHE A 491 8.63 -14.92 -14.27
N LEU A 492 8.72 -13.69 -14.78
CA LEU A 492 9.23 -13.37 -16.11
C LEU A 492 10.59 -12.67 -15.99
N THR A 493 11.59 -13.14 -16.72
CA THR A 493 12.92 -12.50 -16.72
C THR A 493 12.98 -11.33 -17.70
N GLN A 494 13.86 -10.37 -17.44
CA GLN A 494 14.36 -9.51 -18.52
C GLN A 494 15.09 -10.35 -19.59
N PRO A 495 15.18 -9.89 -20.86
CA PRO A 495 15.80 -10.65 -21.94
C PRO A 495 17.23 -11.10 -21.60
N ILE A 496 17.53 -12.37 -21.82
CA ILE A 496 18.87 -12.95 -21.63
C ILE A 496 19.50 -13.21 -23.00
N TYR A 497 20.75 -12.79 -23.17
CA TYR A 497 21.53 -12.94 -24.41
C TYR A 497 22.76 -13.84 -24.24
N ASN A 498 22.88 -14.53 -23.10
CA ASN A 498 24.03 -15.36 -22.77
C ASN A 498 23.56 -16.70 -22.20
N ILE A 499 23.99 -17.81 -22.80
CA ILE A 499 23.69 -19.17 -22.35
C ILE A 499 24.19 -19.41 -20.92
N ALA A 500 25.40 -18.93 -20.58
CA ALA A 500 25.94 -19.09 -19.23
C ALA A 500 25.06 -18.43 -18.17
N LEU A 501 24.43 -17.29 -18.48
CA LEU A 501 23.51 -16.63 -17.56
C LEU A 501 22.20 -17.42 -17.38
N ILE A 502 21.73 -18.15 -18.39
CA ILE A 502 20.57 -19.05 -18.25
C ILE A 502 20.89 -20.16 -17.24
N GLU A 503 22.09 -20.73 -17.31
CA GLU A 503 22.56 -21.77 -16.39
C GLU A 503 22.74 -21.24 -14.96
N GLU A 504 23.33 -20.04 -14.81
CA GLU A 504 23.44 -19.38 -13.52
C GLU A 504 22.07 -19.08 -12.89
N VAL A 505 21.10 -18.63 -13.69
CA VAL A 505 19.73 -18.40 -13.24
C VAL A 505 19.09 -19.72 -12.79
N TYR A 506 19.29 -20.82 -13.52
CA TYR A 506 18.77 -22.13 -13.13
C TYR A 506 19.35 -22.57 -11.79
N GLU A 507 20.68 -22.55 -11.65
CA GLU A 507 21.34 -22.94 -10.41
C GLU A 507 20.92 -22.09 -9.21
N ALA A 508 20.68 -20.79 -9.44
CA ALA A 508 20.24 -19.87 -8.40
C ALA A 508 18.74 -19.96 -8.05
N THR A 509 17.91 -20.58 -8.90
CA THR A 509 16.44 -20.63 -8.72
C THR A 509 15.85 -22.02 -8.63
N LYS A 510 16.62 -23.09 -8.86
CA LYS A 510 16.14 -24.49 -8.87
C LYS A 510 15.49 -24.97 -7.56
N HIS A 511 15.73 -24.28 -6.44
CA HIS A 511 15.09 -24.56 -5.15
C HIS A 511 13.67 -23.97 -5.03
N LEU A 512 13.28 -23.09 -5.95
CA LEU A 512 11.96 -22.46 -5.97
C LEU A 512 10.98 -23.35 -6.73
N GLU A 513 9.76 -23.49 -6.21
CA GLU A 513 8.69 -24.26 -6.86
C GLU A 513 7.97 -23.47 -7.97
N GLN A 514 8.11 -22.15 -7.96
CA GLN A 514 7.44 -21.23 -8.88
C GLN A 514 8.18 -21.23 -10.23
N PRO A 515 7.48 -21.47 -11.36
CA PRO A 515 8.11 -21.45 -12.68
C PRO A 515 8.73 -20.10 -13.01
N THR A 516 9.87 -20.16 -13.71
CA THR A 516 10.49 -18.98 -14.31
C THR A 516 10.39 -19.06 -15.83
N PHE A 517 9.91 -17.98 -16.44
CA PHE A 517 9.81 -17.79 -17.87
C PHE A 517 11.03 -17.00 -18.35
N ILE A 518 11.89 -17.66 -19.13
CA ILE A 518 13.13 -17.07 -19.63
C ILE A 518 12.83 -16.13 -20.81
N GLY A 519 13.12 -14.86 -20.60
CA GLY A 519 12.97 -13.78 -21.57
C GLY A 519 14.00 -13.87 -22.69
N ILE A 520 13.54 -13.88 -23.94
CA ILE A 520 14.36 -13.90 -25.15
C ILE A 520 13.76 -12.89 -26.13
N MET A 521 14.54 -11.87 -26.50
CA MET A 521 14.14 -10.84 -27.44
C MET A 521 15.03 -10.90 -28.68
N PRO A 522 14.50 -11.25 -29.86
CA PRO A 522 15.28 -11.33 -31.09
C PRO A 522 15.90 -9.99 -31.47
N LEU A 523 17.17 -10.03 -31.87
CA LEU A 523 17.88 -8.87 -32.38
C LEU A 523 17.57 -8.69 -33.87
N ILE A 524 17.38 -7.46 -34.32
CA ILE A 524 17.03 -7.19 -35.74
C ILE A 524 18.11 -6.45 -36.52
N SER A 525 19.16 -5.97 -35.83
CA SER A 525 20.31 -5.28 -36.42
C SER A 525 21.37 -4.98 -35.36
N LYS A 526 22.60 -4.68 -35.78
CA LYS A 526 23.65 -4.12 -34.90
C LYS A 526 23.18 -2.89 -34.11
N ARG A 527 22.51 -1.94 -34.79
CA ARG A 527 21.98 -0.72 -34.15
C ARG A 527 20.98 -1.06 -33.04
N ASN A 528 20.12 -2.05 -33.25
CA ASN A 528 19.19 -2.50 -32.23
C ASN A 528 19.91 -3.17 -31.05
N ALA A 529 20.92 -4.00 -31.33
CA ALA A 529 21.76 -4.61 -30.29
C ALA A 529 22.50 -3.56 -29.44
N ASP A 530 23.07 -2.54 -30.08
CA ASP A 530 23.76 -1.45 -29.37
C ASP A 530 22.80 -0.57 -28.56
N PHE A 531 21.61 -0.25 -29.09
CA PHE A 531 20.58 0.46 -28.34
C PHE A 531 20.20 -0.30 -27.07
N LEU A 532 19.96 -1.61 -27.17
CA LEU A 532 19.64 -2.44 -26.01
C LEU A 532 20.78 -2.47 -24.99
N HIS A 533 22.04 -2.51 -25.44
CA HIS A 533 23.20 -2.58 -24.56
C HIS A 533 23.53 -1.24 -23.87
N PHE A 534 23.44 -0.12 -24.60
CA PHE A 534 23.92 1.17 -24.12
C PHE A 534 22.80 2.10 -23.62
N GLU A 535 21.57 1.94 -24.10
CA GLU A 535 20.47 2.88 -23.80
C GLU A 535 19.35 2.26 -22.95
N VAL A 536 19.24 0.93 -22.86
CA VAL A 536 18.19 0.28 -22.06
C VAL A 536 18.73 -0.19 -20.70
N PRO A 537 18.29 0.41 -19.58
CA PRO A 537 18.76 0.02 -18.26
C PRO A 537 18.48 -1.45 -17.93
N GLY A 538 19.51 -2.16 -17.47
CA GLY A 538 19.39 -3.54 -17.02
C GLY A 538 19.52 -4.58 -18.13
N ILE A 539 19.77 -4.20 -19.38
CA ILE A 539 20.10 -5.13 -20.45
C ILE A 539 21.60 -5.03 -20.76
N THR A 540 22.28 -6.18 -20.87
CA THR A 540 23.69 -6.23 -21.27
C THR A 540 23.88 -7.37 -22.26
N LEU A 541 24.43 -7.04 -23.43
CA LEU A 541 24.71 -8.02 -24.49
C LEU A 541 26.19 -8.41 -24.42
N PRO A 542 26.54 -9.71 -24.52
CA PRO A 542 27.92 -10.13 -24.69
C PRO A 542 28.55 -9.52 -25.95
N GLU A 543 29.85 -9.26 -25.92
CA GLU A 543 30.59 -8.70 -27.06
C GLU A 543 30.47 -9.59 -28.30
N GLU A 544 30.63 -10.90 -28.13
CA GLU A 544 30.45 -11.92 -29.18
C GLU A 544 29.09 -11.80 -29.89
N ILE A 545 28.00 -11.59 -29.13
CA ILE A 545 26.66 -11.42 -29.72
C ILE A 545 26.56 -10.13 -30.52
N ARG A 546 27.18 -9.04 -30.03
CA ARG A 546 27.19 -7.77 -30.77
C ARG A 546 28.04 -7.84 -32.03
N GLU A 547 29.15 -8.59 -32.02
CA GLU A 547 30.00 -8.84 -33.19
C GLU A 547 29.29 -9.69 -34.24
N ARG A 548 28.60 -10.77 -33.84
CA ARG A 548 27.74 -11.56 -34.74
C ARG A 548 26.75 -10.66 -35.48
N MET A 549 26.09 -9.75 -34.76
CA MET A 549 25.13 -8.81 -35.35
C MET A 549 25.74 -7.74 -36.28
N ASP A 550 27.06 -7.51 -36.23
CA ASP A 550 27.77 -6.54 -37.08
C ASP A 550 28.14 -7.12 -38.46
N GLY A 551 28.28 -8.45 -38.55
CA GLY A 551 28.79 -9.15 -39.73
C GLY A 551 27.85 -9.25 -40.95
N HIS A 552 26.75 -8.50 -40.99
CA HIS A 552 25.70 -8.66 -42.00
C HIS A 552 25.44 -7.37 -42.79
N GLU A 553 25.50 -7.46 -44.13
CA GLU A 553 25.31 -6.32 -45.03
C GLU A 553 23.84 -5.94 -45.26
N THR A 554 22.91 -6.90 -45.13
CA THR A 554 21.47 -6.69 -45.36
C THR A 554 20.67 -6.83 -44.08
N LYS A 555 19.49 -6.18 -44.04
CA LYS A 555 18.58 -6.26 -42.89
C LYS A 555 18.03 -7.67 -42.73
N GLU A 556 17.80 -8.35 -43.83
CA GLU A 556 17.28 -9.71 -43.88
C GLU A 556 18.29 -10.69 -43.24
N ALA A 557 19.57 -10.60 -43.64
CA ALA A 557 20.62 -11.43 -43.05
C ALA A 557 20.83 -11.14 -41.55
N ALA A 558 20.74 -9.88 -41.13
CA ALA A 558 20.83 -9.53 -39.70
C ALA A 558 19.63 -10.06 -38.88
N ILE A 559 18.42 -10.10 -39.46
CA ILE A 559 17.25 -10.69 -38.82
C ILE A 559 17.39 -12.21 -38.72
N GLU A 560 17.88 -12.87 -39.77
CA GLU A 560 18.15 -14.31 -39.76
C GLU A 560 19.17 -14.67 -38.67
N GLU A 561 20.26 -13.92 -38.54
CA GLU A 561 21.23 -14.12 -37.45
C GLU A 561 20.59 -13.93 -36.07
N GLY A 562 19.78 -12.89 -35.90
CA GLY A 562 19.05 -12.67 -34.65
C GLY A 562 18.06 -13.79 -34.31
N ILE A 563 17.47 -14.43 -35.31
CA ILE A 563 16.64 -15.63 -35.15
C ILE A 563 17.52 -16.81 -34.71
N LEU A 564 18.67 -17.03 -35.33
CA LEU A 564 19.60 -18.11 -34.96
C LEU A 564 20.07 -17.97 -33.50
N ILE A 565 20.50 -16.76 -33.10
CA ILE A 565 20.87 -16.45 -31.70
C ILE A 565 19.70 -16.76 -30.76
N SER A 566 18.47 -16.39 -31.14
CA SER A 566 17.29 -16.67 -30.32
C SER A 566 17.00 -18.17 -30.22
N GLN A 567 17.19 -18.93 -31.29
CA GLN A 567 17.03 -20.39 -31.29
C GLN A 567 18.05 -21.09 -30.39
N GLU A 568 19.32 -20.66 -30.40
CA GLU A 568 20.37 -21.15 -29.50
C GLU A 568 19.99 -20.91 -28.03
N LEU A 569 19.47 -19.72 -27.71
CA LEU A 569 19.02 -19.36 -26.37
C LEU A 569 17.78 -20.16 -25.94
N ILE A 570 16.83 -20.39 -26.87
CA ILE A 570 15.65 -21.23 -26.63
C ILE A 570 16.09 -22.67 -26.32
N ASP A 571 17.00 -23.23 -27.11
CA ASP A 571 17.51 -24.59 -26.91
C ASP A 571 18.21 -24.73 -25.55
N ALA A 572 18.94 -23.71 -25.11
CA ALA A 572 19.52 -23.67 -23.76
C ALA A 572 18.45 -23.56 -22.67
N ALA A 573 17.49 -22.65 -22.82
CA ALA A 573 16.41 -22.44 -21.84
C ALA A 573 15.55 -23.69 -21.64
N MET A 574 15.17 -24.38 -22.72
CA MET A 574 14.30 -25.58 -22.68
C MET A 574 14.92 -26.81 -22.00
N LYS A 575 16.24 -26.79 -21.73
CA LYS A 575 16.91 -27.82 -20.91
C LYS A 575 16.58 -27.68 -19.43
N TYR A 576 16.41 -26.45 -18.97
CA TYR A 576 16.34 -26.10 -17.55
C TYR A 576 14.96 -25.59 -17.12
N PHE A 577 14.23 -24.96 -18.04
CA PHE A 577 12.96 -24.28 -17.77
C PHE A 577 11.86 -24.74 -18.71
N ASN A 578 10.64 -24.79 -18.18
CA ASN A 578 9.43 -25.01 -18.96
C ASN A 578 8.78 -23.69 -19.44
N GLY A 579 9.12 -22.55 -18.83
CA GLY A 579 8.59 -21.25 -19.23
C GLY A 579 9.49 -20.58 -20.27
N ILE A 580 8.96 -20.30 -21.45
CA ILE A 580 9.63 -19.51 -22.48
C ILE A 580 8.87 -18.19 -22.67
N TYR A 581 9.60 -17.09 -22.62
CA TYR A 581 9.05 -15.75 -22.77
C TYR A 581 9.71 -15.04 -23.96
N LEU A 582 8.97 -14.88 -25.05
CA LEU A 582 9.46 -14.26 -26.28
C LEU A 582 9.01 -12.80 -26.36
N ILE A 583 9.92 -11.88 -26.63
CA ILE A 583 9.59 -10.44 -26.70
C ILE A 583 9.63 -9.98 -28.14
N THR A 584 8.51 -9.51 -28.68
CA THR A 584 8.41 -9.08 -30.09
C THR A 584 9.07 -7.72 -30.32
N PRO A 585 10.15 -7.63 -31.13
CA PRO A 585 10.78 -6.35 -31.41
C PRO A 585 9.94 -5.51 -32.38
N PHE A 586 9.52 -4.32 -31.97
CA PHE A 586 8.87 -3.30 -32.83
C PHE A 586 7.67 -3.84 -33.66
N LEU A 587 6.81 -4.67 -33.07
CA LEU A 587 5.67 -5.32 -33.76
C LEU A 587 6.05 -6.15 -35.01
N LYS A 588 7.31 -6.61 -35.12
CA LYS A 588 7.75 -7.61 -36.10
C LYS A 588 7.34 -9.01 -35.63
N TYR A 589 6.04 -9.23 -35.52
CA TYR A 589 5.47 -10.44 -34.94
C TYR A 589 5.84 -11.70 -35.74
N GLU A 590 6.18 -11.56 -37.02
CA GLU A 590 6.57 -12.65 -37.91
C GLU A 590 7.82 -13.37 -37.39
N ILE A 591 8.75 -12.63 -36.78
CA ILE A 591 9.96 -13.17 -36.15
C ILE A 591 9.58 -14.04 -34.94
N THR A 592 8.75 -13.50 -34.04
CA THR A 592 8.30 -14.24 -32.87
C THR A 592 7.36 -15.38 -33.23
N GLU A 593 6.56 -15.27 -34.29
CA GLU A 593 5.73 -16.38 -34.81
C GLU A 593 6.60 -17.57 -35.23
N HIS A 594 7.70 -17.31 -35.93
CA HIS A 594 8.69 -18.32 -36.28
C HIS A 594 9.29 -18.99 -35.04
N LEU A 595 9.66 -18.20 -34.03
CA LEU A 595 10.24 -18.72 -32.79
C LEU A 595 9.24 -19.51 -31.94
N VAL A 596 7.96 -19.12 -31.91
CA VAL A 596 6.91 -19.91 -31.25
C VAL A 596 6.79 -21.28 -31.92
N LYS A 597 6.76 -21.34 -33.26
CA LYS A 597 6.73 -22.61 -34.01
C LYS A 597 7.95 -23.47 -33.69
N TYR A 598 9.14 -22.86 -33.66
CA TYR A 598 10.38 -23.54 -33.28
C TYR A 598 10.31 -24.16 -31.87
N VAL A 599 9.79 -23.43 -30.88
CA VAL A 599 9.60 -23.99 -29.51
C VAL A 599 8.65 -25.19 -29.54
N ARG A 600 7.57 -25.13 -30.32
CA ARG A 600 6.60 -26.24 -30.43
C ARG A 600 7.20 -27.46 -31.13
N GLU A 601 7.94 -27.28 -32.22
CA GLU A 601 8.68 -28.36 -32.88
C GLU A 601 9.67 -29.04 -31.92
N LYS A 602 10.40 -28.27 -31.11
CA LYS A 602 11.33 -28.81 -30.09
C LYS A 602 10.60 -29.56 -28.97
N GLN A 603 9.42 -29.09 -28.57
CA GLN A 603 8.59 -29.76 -27.59
C GLN A 603 8.11 -31.13 -28.10
N GLU A 604 7.61 -31.19 -29.34
CA GLU A 604 7.16 -32.46 -29.96
C GLU A 604 8.29 -33.48 -30.04
N VAL A 605 9.51 -33.05 -30.42
CA VAL A 605 10.70 -33.92 -30.42
C VAL A 605 11.03 -34.42 -29.01
N LYS A 606 10.91 -33.57 -27.97
CA LYS A 606 11.16 -33.93 -26.57
C LYS A 606 10.12 -34.92 -26.03
N GLU A 607 8.86 -34.79 -26.44
CA GLU A 607 7.76 -35.66 -26.02
C GLU A 607 7.73 -36.99 -26.76
N GLY A 608 8.16 -37.04 -28.03
CA GLY A 608 8.22 -38.28 -28.83
C GLY A 608 9.42 -39.20 -28.54
N ILE A 609 10.36 -38.77 -27.70
CA ILE A 609 11.53 -39.56 -27.26
C ILE A 609 11.30 -40.22 -25.88
N ASN A 610 10.28 -39.80 -25.13
CA ASN A 610 9.82 -40.45 -23.88
C ASN A 610 8.67 -41.41 -24.18
#